data_AF-A0A7C2AEJ1-F1
#
_entry.id   AF-A0A7C2AEJ1-F1
#
_cell.length_a   1.000
_cell.length_b   1.000
_cell.length_c   1.000
_cell.angle_alpha   90.00
_cell.angle_beta   90.00
_cell.angle_gamma   90.00
#
_symmetry.space_group_name_H-M   'P 1'
#
loop_
_entity.id
_entity.type
_entity.pdbx_description
1 polymer ?
#
loop_
_entity_poly.entity_id
_entity_poly.type
_entity_poly.pdbx_seq_one_letter_code
_entity_poly.pdbx_strand_id
1 'polypeptide(L)' 'MRERYPEGLWHEVIPVDTQFREASRAGRPISSVAPRSRGSVAYAELLKAVLMQDKLDFKAAG' A
#
# COMPACT_ATOMS: atom_id res chain seq x y z
N MET A 1 16.34 8.34 -2.66
CA MET A 1 15.75 7.12 -3.27
C MET A 1 14.72 7.46 -4.33
N ARG A 2 13.70 8.28 -4.02
CA ARG A 2 12.72 8.79 -5.01
C ARG A 2 13.37 9.43 -6.24
N GLU A 3 14.43 10.21 -6.03
CA GLU A 3 15.18 10.88 -7.11
C GLU A 3 16.03 9.94 -7.97
N ARG A 4 16.27 8.71 -7.52
CA ARG A 4 17.17 7.75 -8.20
C ARG A 4 16.44 6.65 -8.95
N TYR A 5 15.18 6.40 -8.60
CA TYR A 5 14.32 5.37 -9.21
C TYR A 5 12.89 5.90 -9.31
N PRO A 6 12.63 6.88 -10.19
CA PRO A 6 11.30 7.46 -10.34
C PRO A 6 10.32 6.46 -10.99
N GLU A 7 10.83 5.58 -11.86
CA GLU A 7 10.02 4.59 -12.55
C GLU A 7 9.70 3.40 -11.63
N GLY A 8 8.42 3.05 -11.54
CA GLY A 8 7.94 1.92 -10.73
C GLY A 8 7.82 2.20 -9.23
N LEU A 9 8.08 3.42 -8.77
CA LEU A 9 7.88 3.80 -7.36
C LEU A 9 6.47 4.35 -7.15
N TRP A 10 5.80 3.87 -6.10
CA TRP A 10 4.55 4.48 -5.66
C TRP A 10 4.79 5.91 -5.14
N HIS A 11 3.93 6.84 -5.57
CA HIS A 11 4.12 8.27 -5.36
C HIS A 11 3.98 8.71 -3.89
N GLU A 12 3.31 7.90 -3.06
CA GLU A 12 3.06 8.18 -1.65
C GLU A 12 3.97 7.35 -0.72
N VAL A 13 3.77 7.46 0.60
CA VAL A 13 4.50 6.70 1.63
C VAL A 13 3.56 5.89 2.50
N ILE A 14 4.04 4.76 3.02
CA ILE A 14 3.42 4.15 4.20
C ILE A 14 3.92 4.90 5.44
N PRO A 15 3.04 5.57 6.21
CA PRO A 15 3.45 6.30 7.39
C PRO A 15 3.82 5.34 8.53
N VAL A 16 4.64 5.82 9.47
CA VAL A 16 4.83 5.12 10.74
C VAL A 16 3.51 5.15 11.52
N ASP A 17 2.89 3.99 11.65
CA ASP A 17 1.60 3.80 12.33
C ASP A 17 1.70 2.65 13.33
N THR A 18 1.48 2.94 14.62
CA THR A 18 1.56 1.94 15.69
C THR A 18 0.48 0.87 15.55
N GLN A 19 -0.62 1.15 14.84
CA GLN A 19 -1.72 0.21 14.65
C GLN A 19 -1.31 -1.04 13.85
N PHE A 20 -0.24 -0.99 13.06
CA PHE A 20 0.33 -2.20 12.45
C PHE A 20 0.82 -3.18 13.52
N ARG A 21 1.51 -2.69 14.55
CA ARG A 21 2.03 -3.51 15.64
C ARG A 21 0.89 -4.16 16.42
N GLU A 22 -0.15 -3.39 16.69
CA GLU A 22 -1.34 -3.86 17.43
C GLU A 22 -2.10 -4.92 16.64
N ALA A 23 -2.32 -4.69 15.33
CA ALA A 23 -2.97 -5.64 14.44
C ALA A 23 -2.18 -6.95 14.32
N SER A 24 -0.85 -6.86 14.16
CA SER A 24 0.05 -8.02 14.13
C SER A 24 0.03 -8.81 15.44
N ARG A 25 0.03 -8.13 16.60
CA ARG A 25 -0.05 -8.81 17.92
C ARG A 25 -1.37 -9.56 18.08
N ALA A 26 -2.45 -9.04 17.49
CA ALA A 26 -3.75 -9.71 17.46
C ALA A 26 -3.87 -10.79 16.36
N GLY A 27 -2.84 -10.99 15.52
CA GLY A 27 -2.87 -11.94 14.40
C GLY A 27 -3.90 -11.56 13.32
N ARG A 28 -4.23 -10.27 13.17
CA ARG A 28 -5.28 -9.79 12.27
C ARG A 28 -4.77 -8.70 11.33
N PRO A 29 -5.34 -8.59 10.11
CA PRO A 29 -5.01 -7.48 9.21
C PRO A 29 -5.39 -6.11 9.80
N ILE A 30 -4.58 -5.08 9.54
CA ILE A 30 -4.85 -3.70 10.00
C ILE A 30 -6.19 -3.16 9.46
N SER A 31 -6.60 -3.57 8.26
CA SER A 31 -7.90 -3.21 7.68
C SER A 31 -9.08 -3.73 8.48
N SER A 32 -8.89 -4.79 9.26
CA SER A 32 -9.92 -5.40 10.11
C SER A 32 -9.89 -4.84 11.55
N VAL A 33 -8.72 -4.42 12.03
CA VAL A 33 -8.52 -3.93 13.41
C VAL A 33 -8.68 -2.41 13.51
N ALA A 34 -8.12 -1.66 12.57
CA ALA A 34 -8.10 -0.21 12.54
C ALA A 34 -8.30 0.32 11.10
N PRO A 35 -9.49 0.12 10.50
CA PRO A 35 -9.76 0.41 9.08
C PRO A 35 -9.51 1.87 8.68
N ARG A 36 -9.66 2.80 9.63
CA ARG A 36 -9.46 4.25 9.44
C ARG A 36 -8.07 4.75 9.87
N SER A 37 -7.17 3.85 10.26
CA SER A 37 -5.78 4.22 10.57
C SER A 37 -5.05 4.71 9.33
N ARG A 38 -4.01 5.54 9.53
CA ARG A 38 -3.21 6.08 8.43
C ARG A 38 -2.55 4.95 7.64
N GLY A 39 -2.06 3.94 8.35
CA GLY A 39 -1.48 2.74 7.75
C GLY A 39 -2.49 1.93 6.92
N SER A 40 -3.71 1.73 7.42
CA SER A 40 -4.77 1.02 6.68
C SER A 40 -5.15 1.73 5.39
N VAL A 41 -5.33 3.06 5.45
CA VAL A 41 -5.65 3.87 4.27
C VAL A 41 -4.51 3.83 3.26
N ALA A 42 -3.26 4.04 3.69
CA ALA A 42 -2.11 4.04 2.81
C ALA A 42 -1.90 2.68 2.10
N TYR A 43 -2.13 1.55 2.79
CA TYR A 43 -2.08 0.23 2.14
C TYR A 43 -3.20 0.02 1.13
N ALA A 44 -4.41 0.54 1.39
CA ALA A 44 -5.51 0.46 0.43
C ALA A 44 -5.20 1.24 -0.86
N GLU A 45 -4.61 2.42 -0.72
CA GLU A 45 -4.17 3.24 -1.86
C GLU A 45 -3.01 2.59 -2.63
N LEU A 46 -2.03 2.04 -1.92
CA LEU A 46 -0.93 1.28 -2.53
C LEU A 46 -1.45 0.08 -3.31
N LEU A 47 -2.37 -0.70 -2.72
CA LEU A 47 -2.97 -1.86 -3.39
C LEU A 47 -3.72 -1.44 -4.66
N LYS A 48 -4.46 -0.33 -4.62
CA LYS A 48 -5.12 0.23 -5.80
C LYS A 48 -4.11 0.60 -6.89
N ALA A 49 -2.98 1.22 -6.53
CA ALA A 49 -1.94 1.59 -7.48
C ALA A 49 -1.32 0.35 -8.15
N VAL A 50 -0.98 -0.67 -7.37
CA VAL A 50 -0.40 -1.93 -7.88
C VAL A 50 -1.37 -2.64 -8.84
N LEU A 51 -2.64 -2.77 -8.47
CA LEU A 51 -3.66 -3.40 -9.32
C LEU A 51 -3.94 -2.60 -10.61
N MET A 52 -3.79 -1.28 -10.57
CA MET A 52 -3.92 -0.45 -11.77
C MET A 52 -2.72 -0.63 -12.69
N GLN A 53 -1.51 -0.69 -12.14
CA GLN A 53 -0.29 -0.96 -12.91
C GLN A 53 -0.34 -2.34 -13.56
N ASP A 54 -0.70 -3.38 -12.81
CA ASP A 54 -0.84 -4.75 -13.33
C ASP A 54 -1.82 -4.84 -14.51
N LYS A 55 -2.95 -4.12 -14.44
CA LYS A 55 -3.90 -4.01 -15.55
C LYS A 55 -3.33 -3.30 -16.78
N LEU A 56 -2.51 -2.25 -16.56
CA LEU A 56 -1.85 -1.53 -17.67
C LEU A 56 -0.81 -2.42 -18.34
N ASP A 57 -0.02 -3.14 -17.55
CA ASP A 57 1.00 -4.07 -18.02
C ASP A 57 0.35 -5.23 -18.81
N PHE A 58 -0.77 -5.77 -18.32
CA PHE A 58 -1.54 -6.79 -19.02
C PHE A 58 -2.09 -6.30 -20.38
N LYS A 59 -2.56 -5.04 -20.44
CA LYS A 59 -3.08 -4.45 -21.68
C LYS A 59 -1.97 -4.14 -22.70
N ALA A 60 -0.77 -3.82 -22.24
CA ALA A 60 0.37 -3.53 -23.12
C ALA A 60 0.98 -4.79 -23.75
N ALA A 61 0.74 -5.96 -23.16
CA ALA A 61 1.29 -7.25 -23.61
C ALA A 61 0.40 -8.01 -24.64
N GLY A 62 -0.78 -7.50 -24.98
CA GLY A 62 -1.72 -8.10 -25.94
C GLY A 62 -2.03 -7.17 -27.11
#